data_AF-A0A967N588-F1
#
_entry.id   AF-A0A967N588-F1
#
_cell.length_a   1.000
_cell.length_b   1.000
_cell.length_c   1.000
_cell.angle_alpha   90.00
_cell.angle_beta   90.00
_cell.angle_gamma   90.00
#
_symmetry.space_group_name_H-M   'P 1'
#
loop_
_entity.id
_entity.type
_entity.pdbx_description
1 polymer ?
#
loop_
_entity_poly.entity_id
_entity_poly.type
_entity_poly.pdbx_seq_one_letter_code
_entity_poly.pdbx_strand_id
1 'polypeptide(L)'
;RDVGLNPTRTGLLPVLLRMGGTVEARRTDAGRGKGEPAGADEGEAAGELRALPSTLRGTEVGGGEVVGLIDEIPVVATLASRAEGETRITGAGELRVKETDRIRALTENLRAVGVEAEELADGLVVRGSDEPLEGRV
;
A
#
# COMPACT_ATOMS: atom_id res chain seq x y z
N ARG A 1 11.38 5.52 -11.44
CA ARG A 1 12.81 5.91 -11.26
C ARG A 1 12.83 7.02 -10.21
N ASP A 2 13.92 7.12 -9.44
CA ASP A 2 14.12 8.09 -8.35
C ASP A 2 13.03 8.06 -7.26
N VAL A 3 12.65 6.86 -6.84
CA VAL A 3 11.70 6.62 -5.74
C VAL A 3 12.43 6.75 -4.40
N GLY A 4 11.84 7.47 -3.45
CA GLY A 4 12.33 7.53 -2.07
C GLY A 4 12.27 6.15 -1.40
N LEU A 5 13.39 5.73 -0.84
CA LEU A 5 13.62 4.45 -0.16
C LEU A 5 13.86 4.66 1.35
N ASN A 6 13.37 5.76 1.91
CA ASN A 6 13.38 5.98 3.36
C ASN A 6 12.59 4.85 4.05
N PRO A 7 13.19 4.08 4.97
CA PRO A 7 12.53 2.95 5.62
C PRO A 7 11.19 3.28 6.29
N THR A 8 11.00 4.53 6.74
CA THR A 8 9.76 5.00 7.36
C THR A 8 8.63 5.30 6.36
N ARG A 9 8.94 5.33 5.06
CA ARG A 9 8.03 5.64 3.95
C ARG A 9 7.91 4.49 2.94
N THR A 10 8.57 3.37 3.18
CA THR A 10 8.53 2.18 2.33
C THR A 10 7.66 1.06 2.92
N GLY A 11 6.72 1.39 3.83
CA GLY A 11 5.88 0.41 4.52
C GLY A 11 5.08 -0.51 3.59
N LEU A 12 4.79 -0.04 2.37
CA LEU A 12 4.14 -0.84 1.33
C LEU A 12 4.99 -2.01 0.82
N LEU A 13 6.32 -1.89 0.78
CA LEU A 13 7.17 -2.92 0.17
C LEU A 13 7.12 -4.25 0.94
N PRO A 14 7.25 -4.29 2.28
CA PRO A 14 7.06 -5.53 3.04
C PRO A 14 5.68 -6.16 2.84
N VAL A 15 4.61 -5.36 2.76
CA VAL A 15 3.25 -5.85 2.53
C VAL A 15 3.14 -6.47 1.14
N LEU A 16 3.64 -5.80 0.10
CA LEU A 16 3.66 -6.34 -1.26
C LEU A 16 4.41 -7.67 -1.34
N LEU A 17 5.59 -7.76 -0.73
CA LEU A 17 6.37 -9.00 -0.70
C LEU A 17 5.62 -10.12 0.05
N ARG A 18 4.97 -9.79 1.18
CA ARG A 18 4.15 -10.74 1.95
C ARG A 18 2.93 -11.23 1.17
N MET A 19 2.32 -10.38 0.35
CA MET A 19 1.25 -10.74 -0.57
C MET A 19 1.74 -11.59 -1.76
N GLY A 20 3.05 -11.78 -1.94
CA GLY A 20 3.64 -12.50 -3.07
C GLY A 20 3.95 -11.62 -4.29
N GLY A 21 3.87 -10.30 -4.14
CA GLY A 21 4.25 -9.34 -5.17
C GLY A 21 5.76 -9.34 -5.41
N THR A 22 6.15 -9.24 -6.69
CA THR A 22 7.57 -9.17 -7.08
C THR A 22 7.98 -7.73 -7.33
N VAL A 23 8.89 -7.22 -6.50
CA VAL A 23 9.46 -5.87 -6.63
C VAL A 23 10.98 -5.95 -6.59
N GLU A 24 11.62 -5.51 -7.67
CA GLU A 24 13.07 -5.33 -7.74
C GLU A 24 13.40 -3.91 -7.30
N ALA A 25 14.35 -3.75 -6.38
CA ALA A 25 14.80 -2.45 -5.87
C ALA A 25 16.30 -2.28 -6.07
N ARG A 26 16.69 -1.15 -6.68
CA ARG A 26 18.10 -0.76 -6.84
C ARG A 26 18.30 0.65 -6.31
N ARG A 27 19.15 0.82 -5.30
CA ARG A 27 19.55 2.15 -4.84
C ARG A 27 20.33 2.90 -5.92
N THR A 28 20.11 4.20 -6.00
CA THR A 28 20.86 5.12 -6.88
C THR A 28 21.47 6.23 -6.03
N ASP A 29 22.42 6.97 -6.61
CA ASP A 29 22.96 8.18 -5.99
C ASP A 29 22.02 9.40 -6.19
N ALA A 30 20.88 9.20 -6.85
CA ALA A 30 19.84 10.23 -6.93
C ALA A 30 19.34 10.50 -5.50
N GLY A 31 19.46 11.74 -5.03
CA GLY A 31 19.19 12.10 -3.63
C GLY A 31 20.39 12.65 -2.88
N ARG A 32 21.64 12.39 -3.34
CA ARG A 32 22.81 13.14 -2.87
C ARG A 32 22.78 14.55 -3.46
N GLY A 33 22.84 15.59 -2.63
CA GLY A 33 23.06 16.95 -3.10
C GLY A 33 24.36 17.03 -3.91
N LYS A 34 24.34 17.72 -5.07
CA LYS A 34 25.57 17.92 -5.86
C LYS A 34 26.61 18.64 -4.99
N GLY A 35 27.66 17.92 -4.58
CA GLY A 35 28.80 18.48 -3.85
C GLY A 35 28.78 18.32 -2.33
N GLU A 36 27.84 17.55 -1.77
CA GLU A 36 27.85 17.27 -0.33
C GLU A 36 28.92 16.23 0.03
N PRO A 37 29.79 16.51 1.02
CA PRO A 37 30.83 15.57 1.44
C PRO A 37 30.20 14.31 2.02
N ALA A 38 30.86 13.17 1.79
CA ALA A 38 30.44 11.90 2.40
C ALA A 38 30.45 12.04 3.94
N GLY A 39 29.26 12.09 4.55
CA GLY A 39 29.08 12.14 6.01
C GLY A 39 28.33 13.37 6.56
N ALA A 40 27.93 14.34 5.73
CA ALA A 40 26.91 15.33 6.11
C ALA A 40 25.55 14.81 5.60
N ASP A 41 24.56 14.69 6.49
CA ASP A 41 23.20 14.16 6.28
C ASP A 41 23.00 13.42 4.96
N GLU A 42 23.09 12.08 5.00
CA GLU A 42 22.80 11.23 3.85
C GLU A 42 21.45 11.65 3.25
N GLY A 43 21.48 12.39 2.14
CA GLY A 43 20.28 12.85 1.46
C GLY A 43 19.29 11.70 1.26
N GLU A 44 17.98 12.00 1.20
CA GLU A 44 16.94 10.96 1.22
C GLU A 44 17.29 9.83 0.26
N ALA A 45 17.49 8.62 0.81
CA ALA A 45 17.86 7.46 0.03
C ALA A 45 16.85 7.28 -1.12
N ALA A 46 17.32 7.22 -2.36
CA ALA A 46 16.45 6.98 -3.50
C ALA A 46 16.94 5.83 -4.37
N GLY A 47 16.08 5.40 -5.29
CA GLY A 47 16.41 4.31 -6.19
C GLY A 47 15.41 4.07 -7.29
N GLU A 48 15.63 2.99 -8.00
CA GLU A 48 14.73 2.45 -8.99
C GLU A 48 13.95 1.28 -8.37
N LEU A 49 12.62 1.35 -8.48
CA LEU A 49 11.73 0.22 -8.22
C LEU A 49 11.18 -0.28 -9.53
N ARG A 50 11.13 -1.61 -9.68
CA ARG A 50 10.48 -2.29 -10.80
C ARG A 50 9.54 -3.36 -10.25
N ALA A 51 8.24 -3.10 -10.37
CA ALA A 51 7.20 -4.08 -10.08
C ALA A 51 7.00 -4.99 -11.29
N LEU A 52 6.85 -6.29 -11.05
CA LEU A 52 6.57 -7.30 -12.08
C LEU A 52 5.17 -7.88 -11.86
N PRO A 53 4.50 -8.40 -12.90
CA PRO A 53 3.25 -9.14 -12.74
C PRO A 53 3.43 -10.27 -11.72
N SER A 54 2.48 -10.44 -10.82
CA SER A 54 2.53 -11.46 -9.76
C SER A 54 1.11 -11.85 -9.36
N THR A 55 0.92 -13.12 -9.01
CA THR A 55 -0.30 -13.57 -8.32
C THR A 55 -0.20 -13.18 -6.86
N LEU A 56 -1.16 -12.40 -6.37
CA LEU A 56 -1.17 -11.94 -4.99
C LEU A 56 -2.04 -12.86 -4.13
N ARG A 57 -1.73 -12.93 -2.84
CA ARG A 57 -2.52 -13.61 -1.81
C ARG A 57 -2.96 -12.61 -0.75
N GLY A 58 -4.13 -12.84 -0.18
CA GLY A 58 -4.64 -12.06 0.93
C GLY A 58 -3.69 -12.07 2.13
N THR A 59 -3.69 -10.99 2.91
CA THR A 59 -2.82 -10.84 4.07
C THR A 59 -3.47 -10.01 5.19
N GLU A 60 -2.86 -9.98 6.36
CA GLU A 60 -3.26 -9.08 7.44
C GLU A 60 -2.35 -7.85 7.45
N VAL A 61 -2.94 -6.67 7.63
CA VAL A 61 -2.24 -5.40 7.85
C VAL A 61 -2.82 -4.76 9.10
N GLY A 62 -1.99 -4.54 10.10
CA GLY A 62 -2.45 -3.99 11.37
C GLY A 62 -1.33 -3.54 12.29
N GLY A 63 -1.70 -3.09 13.49
CA GLY A 63 -0.75 -2.66 14.52
C GLY A 63 0.19 -1.56 14.02
N GLY A 64 1.49 -1.73 14.28
CA GLY A 64 2.51 -0.74 13.93
C GLY A 64 2.73 -0.55 12.42
N GLU A 65 2.33 -1.51 11.58
CA GLU A 65 2.49 -1.39 10.13
C GLU A 65 1.66 -0.22 9.59
N VAL A 66 0.43 -0.05 10.09
CA VAL A 66 -0.50 0.98 9.62
C VAL A 66 0.07 2.38 9.72
N VAL A 67 0.89 2.67 10.73
CA VAL A 67 1.50 3.99 10.94
C VAL A 67 2.38 4.38 9.74
N GLY A 68 3.14 3.43 9.20
CA GLY A 68 4.01 3.65 8.04
C GLY A 68 3.36 3.39 6.68
N LEU A 69 2.05 3.09 6.69
CA LEU A 69 1.25 2.67 5.53
C LEU A 69 -0.03 3.49 5.38
N ILE A 70 -0.28 4.48 6.25
CA ILE A 70 -1.60 5.09 6.40
C ILE A 70 -2.10 5.69 5.09
N ASP A 71 -1.20 6.33 4.32
CA ASP A 71 -1.51 6.93 3.02
C ASP A 71 -1.57 5.87 1.90
N GLU A 72 -0.97 4.70 2.10
CA GLU A 72 -0.95 3.58 1.16
C GLU A 72 -2.09 2.55 1.40
N ILE A 73 -2.88 2.66 2.47
CA ILE A 73 -4.05 1.79 2.70
C ILE A 73 -4.99 1.70 1.48
N PRO A 74 -5.30 2.80 0.74
CA PRO A 74 -6.10 2.71 -0.47
C PRO A 74 -5.49 1.82 -1.56
N VAL A 75 -4.16 1.86 -1.74
CA VAL A 75 -3.49 1.00 -2.72
C VAL A 75 -3.44 -0.45 -2.25
N VAL A 76 -3.23 -0.71 -0.96
CA VAL A 76 -3.30 -2.06 -0.38
C VAL A 76 -4.68 -2.68 -0.59
N ALA A 77 -5.76 -1.94 -0.31
CA ALA A 77 -7.12 -2.45 -0.52
C ALA A 77 -7.44 -2.68 -1.99
N THR A 78 -6.92 -1.84 -2.89
CA THR A 78 -7.03 -2.03 -4.34
C THR A 78 -6.32 -3.33 -4.78
N LEU A 79 -5.11 -3.58 -4.30
CA LEU A 79 -4.36 -4.81 -4.58
C LEU A 79 -5.08 -6.03 -4.00
N ALA A 80 -5.63 -5.91 -2.79
CA ALA A 80 -6.39 -6.97 -2.13
C ALA A 80 -7.62 -7.39 -2.92
N SER A 81 -8.26 -6.47 -3.66
CA SER A 81 -9.41 -6.80 -4.53
C SER A 81 -9.09 -7.82 -5.64
N ARG A 82 -7.80 -8.03 -5.93
CA ARG A 82 -7.26 -8.96 -6.95
C ARG A 82 -6.37 -10.04 -6.34
N ALA A 83 -6.33 -10.15 -5.02
CA ALA A 83 -5.52 -11.14 -4.33
C ALA A 83 -6.33 -12.40 -4.02
N GLU A 84 -5.73 -13.59 -4.14
CA GLU A 84 -6.37 -14.83 -3.73
C GLU A 84 -6.67 -14.81 -2.22
N GLY A 85 -7.95 -14.87 -1.86
CA GLY A 85 -8.40 -14.94 -0.47
C GLY A 85 -8.75 -13.58 0.13
N GLU A 86 -8.54 -13.45 1.44
CA GLU A 86 -9.01 -12.31 2.22
C GLU A 86 -7.82 -11.47 2.70
N THR A 87 -7.91 -10.14 2.52
CA THR A 87 -7.02 -9.18 3.17
C THR A 87 -7.78 -8.45 4.26
N ARG A 88 -7.24 -8.46 5.47
CA ARG A 88 -7.82 -7.78 6.63
C ARG A 88 -6.94 -6.61 7.04
N ILE A 89 -7.51 -5.41 7.05
CA ILE A 89 -6.85 -4.16 7.44
C ILE A 89 -7.50 -3.65 8.72
N THR A 90 -6.72 -3.47 9.79
CA THR A 90 -7.19 -3.02 11.12
C THR A 90 -6.26 -1.97 11.69
N GLY A 91 -6.68 -1.19 12.69
CA GLY A 91 -5.86 -0.13 13.29
C GLY A 91 -5.73 1.15 12.46
N ALA A 92 -6.47 1.29 11.37
CA ALA A 92 -6.49 2.43 10.45
C ALA A 92 -7.58 3.46 10.77
N GLY A 93 -8.09 3.51 12.01
CA GLY A 93 -9.16 4.42 12.42
C GLY A 93 -8.87 5.91 12.16
N GLU A 94 -7.60 6.31 12.09
CA GLU A 94 -7.19 7.69 11.73
C GLU A 94 -7.69 8.10 10.34
N LEU A 95 -7.93 7.15 9.42
CA LEU A 95 -8.48 7.41 8.10
C LEU A 95 -9.91 7.94 8.11
N ARG A 96 -10.66 7.74 9.20
CA ARG A 96 -12.04 8.26 9.33
C ARG A 96 -12.08 9.75 9.61
N VAL A 97 -11.03 10.29 10.23
CA VAL A 97 -10.94 11.68 10.70
C VAL A 97 -10.06 12.56 9.83
N LYS A 98 -9.62 12.05 8.67
CA LYS A 98 -8.99 12.87 7.63
C LYS A 98 -10.04 13.81 7.00
N GLU A 99 -9.70 14.46 5.90
CA GLU A 99 -10.61 15.38 5.19
C GLU A 99 -11.95 14.74 4.79
N THR A 100 -11.95 13.41 4.59
CA THR A 100 -13.12 12.56 4.34
C THR A 100 -12.95 11.28 5.16
N ASP A 101 -14.05 10.59 5.48
CA ASP A 101 -13.99 9.21 5.96
C ASP A 101 -13.48 8.29 4.84
N ARG A 102 -12.16 8.09 4.80
CA ARG A 102 -11.50 7.32 3.74
C ARG A 102 -11.77 5.82 3.84
N ILE A 103 -12.06 5.29 5.03
CA ILE A 103 -12.45 3.88 5.18
C ILE A 103 -13.79 3.66 4.49
N ARG A 104 -14.80 4.46 4.84
CA ARG A 104 -16.13 4.36 4.23
C ARG A 104 -16.08 4.55 2.72
N ALA A 105 -15.42 5.62 2.27
CA ALA A 105 -15.31 5.92 0.83
C ALA A 105 -14.64 4.78 0.06
N LEU A 106 -13.57 4.19 0.61
CA LEU A 106 -12.88 3.06 -0.02
C LEU A 106 -13.76 1.82 -0.09
N THR A 107 -14.44 1.47 1.00
CA THR A 107 -15.37 0.33 1.02
C THR A 107 -16.53 0.51 0.05
N GLU A 108 -17.15 1.71 0.00
CA GLU A 108 -18.23 2.02 -0.93
C GLU A 108 -17.77 1.93 -2.39
N ASN A 109 -16.59 2.48 -2.71
CA ASN A 109 -16.03 2.44 -4.06
C ASN A 109 -15.69 1.03 -4.52
N LEU A 110 -15.10 0.20 -3.64
CA LEU A 110 -14.81 -1.20 -3.93
C LEU A 110 -16.10 -1.98 -4.23
N ARG A 111 -17.13 -1.81 -3.41
CA ARG A 111 -18.45 -2.43 -3.64
C ARG A 111 -19.09 -1.96 -4.94
N ALA A 112 -18.93 -0.68 -5.28
CA ALA A 112 -19.47 -0.09 -6.50
C ALA A 112 -18.86 -0.66 -7.78
N VAL A 113 -17.69 -1.31 -7.69
CA VAL A 113 -17.03 -2.03 -8.80
C VAL A 113 -17.08 -3.56 -8.63
N GLY A 114 -17.99 -4.06 -7.80
CA GLY A 114 -18.27 -5.49 -7.66
C GLY A 114 -17.34 -6.25 -6.71
N VAL A 115 -16.51 -5.55 -5.92
CA VAL A 115 -15.61 -6.20 -4.95
C VAL A 115 -16.35 -6.46 -3.63
N GLU A 116 -16.21 -7.68 -3.10
CA GLU A 116 -16.66 -8.00 -1.74
C GLU A 116 -15.75 -7.32 -0.72
N ALA A 117 -16.27 -6.26 -0.09
CA ALA A 117 -15.57 -5.52 0.96
C ALA A 117 -16.49 -5.31 2.18
N GLU A 118 -15.92 -5.43 3.37
CA GLU A 118 -16.57 -5.17 4.66
C GLU A 118 -15.92 -3.96 5.33
N GLU A 119 -16.73 -3.00 5.77
CA GLU A 119 -16.26 -1.87 6.54
C GLU A 119 -16.10 -2.30 8.01
N LEU A 120 -14.96 -1.99 8.63
CA LEU A 120 -14.72 -2.19 10.07
C LEU A 120 -14.60 -0.83 10.77
N ALA A 121 -14.81 -0.79 12.09
CA ALA A 121 -14.71 0.46 12.87
C ALA A 121 -13.35 1.16 12.69
N ASP A 122 -12.27 0.40 12.55
CA ASP A 122 -10.89 0.87 12.44
C ASP A 122 -10.19 0.34 11.18
N GLY A 123 -10.93 0.00 10.13
CA GLY A 123 -10.33 -0.51 8.89
C GLY A 123 -11.35 -1.13 7.95
N LEU A 124 -10.94 -2.17 7.23
CA LEU A 124 -11.79 -2.88 6.27
C LEU A 124 -11.26 -4.28 5.97
N VAL A 125 -12.16 -5.16 5.53
CA VAL A 125 -11.83 -6.46 4.95
C VAL A 125 -12.11 -6.41 3.47
N VAL A 126 -11.23 -6.98 2.65
CA VAL A 126 -11.42 -7.10 1.20
C VAL A 126 -11.19 -8.55 0.81
N ARG A 127 -12.19 -9.18 0.18
CA ARG A 127 -12.07 -10.52 -0.39
C ARG A 127 -11.77 -10.37 -1.89
N GLY A 128 -10.60 -10.83 -2.30
CA GLY A 128 -10.18 -10.71 -3.68
C GLY A 128 -10.77 -11.81 -4.56
N SER A 129 -10.90 -11.49 -5.84
CA SER A 129 -11.47 -12.35 -6.87
C SER A 129 -10.77 -12.12 -8.21
N ASP A 130 -10.70 -13.17 -9.02
CA ASP A 130 -10.25 -13.10 -10.41
C ASP A 130 -11.38 -12.67 -11.37
N GLU A 131 -12.60 -12.51 -10.86
CA GLU A 131 -13.72 -12.02 -11.65
C GLU A 131 -13.46 -10.57 -12.15
N PRO A 132 -13.86 -10.24 -13.40
CA PRO A 132 -13.80 -8.88 -13.89
C PRO A 132 -14.49 -7.89 -12.94
N LEU A 133 -13.91 -6.70 -12.78
CA LEU A 133 -14.60 -5.61 -12.08
C LEU A 133 -15.82 -5.18 -12.90
N GLU A 134 -16.95 -4.96 -12.23
CA GLU A 134 -18.19 -4.51 -12.84
C GLU A 134 -18.76 -3.33 -12.08
N GLY A 135 -19.08 -2.24 -12.78
CA GLY A 135 -19.71 -1.06 -12.18
C GLY A 135 -18.92 0.24 -12.39
N ARG A 136 -19.15 1.23 -11.52
CA ARG A 136 -18.60 2.59 -11.62
C ARG A 136 -18.50 3.26 -10.25
N VAL A 137 -17.48 4.11 -10.10
CA VAL A 137 -17.28 5.01 -8.96
C VAL A 137 -17.71 6.41 -9.35
#